data_AF-A0A7C5F562-F1
#
_entry.id   AF-A0A7C5F562-F1
#
_cell.length_a   1.000
_cell.length_b   1.000
_cell.length_c   1.000
_cell.angle_alpha   90.00
_cell.angle_beta   90.00
_cell.angle_gamma   90.00
#
_symmetry.space_group_name_H-M   'P 1'
#
loop_
_entity.id
_entity.type
_entity.pdbx_description
1 polymer ?
#
loop_
_entity_poly.entity_id
_entity_poly.type
_entity_poly.pdbx_seq_one_letter_code
_entity_poly.pdbx_strand_id
1 'polypeptide(L)' 'MQCARCAGMKVPEIIVEGGARIFVMRCVHCGDVVDHVIIMNRIMNRQHPSACVARRARTFIHESHRRT' A
#
# COMPACT_ATOMS: atom_id res chain seq x y z
N MET A 1 9.34 5.04 9.68
CA MET A 1 10.33 3.95 9.44
C MET A 1 10.04 2.68 10.23
N GLN A 2 8.96 2.60 11.04
CA GLN A 2 8.63 1.43 11.84
C GLN A 2 7.33 0.77 11.37
N CYS A 3 7.26 -0.56 11.42
CA CYS A 3 6.09 -1.31 10.99
C CYS A 3 4.95 -1.19 12.00
N ALA A 4 3.75 -0.81 11.53
CA ALA A 4 2.57 -0.69 12.38
C ALA A 4 2.04 -2.05 12.88
N ARG A 5 2.41 -3.17 12.24
CA ARG A 5 1.96 -4.52 12.62
C ARG A 5 2.84 -5.19 13.67
N CYS A 6 4.16 -5.11 13.50
CA CYS A 6 5.11 -5.85 14.35
C CYS A 6 6.19 -4.97 14.99
N ALA A 7 6.10 -3.65 14.85
CA ALA A 7 7.12 -2.69 15.30
C ALA A 7 8.53 -2.90 14.69
N GLY A 8 8.68 -3.79 13.70
CA GLY A 8 9.94 -4.05 13.01
C GLY A 8 10.36 -2.95 12.03
N MET A 9 11.60 -3.00 11.56
CA MET A 9 12.16 -2.03 10.62
C MET A 9 11.47 -2.11 9.25
N LYS A 10 11.15 -0.94 8.66
CA LYS A 10 10.68 -0.82 7.28
C LYS A 10 11.78 -0.25 6.38
N VAL A 11 11.92 -0.81 5.20
CA VAL A 11 12.87 -0.37 4.16
C VAL A 11 12.12 0.00 2.88
N PRO A 12 12.61 0.98 2.10
CA PRO A 12 12.07 1.27 0.78
C PRO A 12 12.33 0.11 -0.19
N GLU A 13 11.37 -0.15 -1.08
CA GLU A 13 11.45 -1.18 -2.11
C GLU A 13 10.73 -0.73 -3.38
N ILE A 14 11.21 -1.17 -4.53
CA ILE A 14 10.56 -0.96 -5.83
C ILE A 14 9.98 -2.29 -6.30
N ILE A 15 8.66 -2.34 -6.46
CA ILE A 15 7.97 -3.48 -7.07
C ILE A 15 7.74 -3.15 -8.55
N VAL A 16 8.11 -4.09 -9.42
CA VAL A 16 7.89 -3.98 -10.88
C VAL A 16 6.83 -5.00 -11.28
N GLU A 17 5.68 -4.52 -11.76
CA GLU A 17 4.55 -5.36 -12.13
C GLU A 17 3.85 -4.78 -13.37
N GLY A 18 3.65 -5.59 -14.41
CA GLY A 18 2.92 -5.18 -15.61
C GLY A 18 3.49 -3.95 -16.34
N GLY A 19 4.79 -3.68 -16.20
CA GLY A 19 5.46 -2.50 -16.78
C GLY A 19 5.38 -1.24 -15.90
N ALA A 20 4.66 -1.28 -14.79
CA ALA A 20 4.65 -0.21 -13.79
C ALA A 20 5.76 -0.43 -12.74
N ARG A 21 6.29 0.68 -12.21
CA ARG A 21 7.21 0.68 -11.07
C ARG A 21 6.53 1.36 -9.89
N ILE A 22 6.39 0.66 -8.78
CA ILE A 22 5.69 1.14 -7.59
C ILE A 22 6.69 1.23 -6.44
N PHE A 23 6.78 2.40 -5.82
CA PHE A 23 7.59 2.62 -4.62
C PHE A 23 6.77 2.26 -3.38
N VAL A 24 7.28 1.32 -2.58
CA VAL A 24 6.64 0.83 -1.37
C VAL A 24 7.61 0.82 -0.20
N MET A 25 7.07 0.71 1.01
CA MET A 25 7.83 0.43 2.23
C MET A 25 7.52 -1.00 2.69
N ARG A 26 8.51 -1.90 2.68
CA ARG A 26 8.37 -3.28 3.17
C ARG A 26 8.96 -3.43 4.56
N CYS A 27 8.27 -4.13 5.45
CA CYS A 27 8.83 -4.57 6.72
C CYS A 27 9.72 -5.80 6.53
N VAL A 28 10.97 -5.74 6.99
CA VAL A 28 11.93 -6.86 6.90
C VAL A 28 11.52 -8.03 7.79
N HIS A 29 10.79 -7.78 8.88
CA HIS A 29 10.43 -8.81 9.84
C HIS A 29 9.17 -9.59 9.47
N CYS A 30 8.07 -8.89 9.14
CA CYS A 30 6.76 -9.54 8.89
C CYS A 30 6.29 -9.45 7.43
N GLY A 31 7.05 -8.82 6.54
CA GLY A 31 6.71 -8.68 5.13
C GLY A 31 5.61 -7.67 4.80
N ASP A 32 5.08 -6.93 5.78
CA ASP A 32 4.06 -5.90 5.57
C ASP A 32 4.50 -4.87 4.53
N VAL A 33 3.68 -4.63 3.50
CA VAL A 33 3.96 -3.70 2.39
C VAL A 33 3.00 -2.53 2.46
N VAL A 34 3.54 -1.32 2.36
CA VAL A 34 2.76 -0.09 2.36
C VAL A 34 3.09 0.75 1.14
N ASP A 35 2.07 1.01 0.33
CA ASP A 35 2.14 1.94 -0.80
C ASP A 35 1.92 3.39 -0.31
N HIS A 36 2.90 4.24 -0.61
CA HIS A 36 2.89 5.64 -0.20
C HIS A 36 1.77 6.45 -0.88
N VAL A 37 1.44 6.13 -2.14
CA VAL A 37 0.37 6.80 -2.90
C VAL A 37 -1.00 6.54 -2.25
N ILE A 38 -1.25 5.30 -1.81
CA ILE A 38 -2.49 4.95 -1.12
C ILE A 38 -2.62 5.72 0.20
N ILE A 39 -1.53 5.82 0.98
CA ILE A 39 -1.53 6.61 2.22
C ILE A 39 -1.84 8.08 1.93
N MET A 40 -1.15 8.69 0.97
CA MET A 40 -1.34 10.11 0.63
C MET A 40 -2.77 10.39 0.17
N ASN A 41 -3.33 9.54 -0.69
CA ASN A 41 -4.72 9.65 -1.12
C ASN A 41 -5.71 9.54 0.05
N ARG A 42 -5.45 8.65 1.03
CA ARG A 42 -6.30 8.50 2.22
C ARG A 42 -6.20 9.71 3.15
N ILE A 43 -5.01 10.28 3.35
CA ILE A 43 -4.81 11.48 4.19
C ILE A 43 -5.51 12.68 3.55
N MET A 44 -5.30 12.89 2.25
CA MET A 44 -5.92 13.99 1.51
C MET A 44 -7.46 13.91 1.54
N ASN A 45 -8.03 12.71 1.37
CA ASN A 45 -9.48 12.51 1.44
C ASN A 45 -10.05 12.73 2.86
N ARG A 46 -9.28 12.48 3.93
CA ARG A 46 -9.74 12.77 5.30
C ARG A 46 -9.86 14.26 5.59
N GLN A 47 -9.11 15.10 4.87
CA GLN A 47 -9.18 16.56 5.02
C GLN A 47 -10.36 17.18 4.25
N HIS A 48 -10.95 16.46 3.30
CA HIS A 48 -12.12 16.90 2.52
C HIS A 48 -13.22 15.82 2.50
N PRO A 49 -14.08 15.76 3.55
CA PRO A 49 -15.14 14.76 3.66
C PRO A 49 -16.22 14.84 2.55
N SER A 50 -16.25 15.89 1.75
CA SER A 50 -17.17 16.04 0.61
C SER A 50 -16.70 15.34 -0.68
N ALA A 51 -15.46 14.85 -0.76
CA ALA A 51 -14.95 14.14 -1.95
C ALA A 51 -15.35 12.65 -2.02
N CYS A 52 -16.05 12.14 -0.99
CA CYS A 52 -16.36 10.72 -0.79
C CYS A 52 -17.31 10.10 -1.82
N VAL A 53 -17.93 10.86 -2.73
CA VAL A 53 -18.98 10.34 -3.62
C VAL A 53 -18.48 9.83 -4.98
N ALA A 54 -17.26 10.14 -5.44
CA ALA A 54 -16.97 10.04 -6.88
C ALA A 54 -15.86 9.09 -7.36
N ARG A 55 -15.18 8.31 -6.51
CA ARG A 55 -14.14 7.39 -7.00
C ARG A 55 -14.36 5.98 -6.51
N ARG A 56 -15.11 5.21 -7.31
CA ARG A 56 -15.16 3.74 -7.32
C ARG A 56 -13.81 3.20 -6.85
N ALA A 57 -13.81 2.60 -5.66
CA ALA A 57 -12.66 1.89 -5.14
C ALA A 57 -12.29 0.81 -6.18
N ARG A 58 -11.21 1.02 -6.92
CA ARG A 58 -10.53 -0.08 -7.62
C ARG A 58 -9.86 -0.91 -6.53
N THR A 59 -10.64 -1.79 -5.92
CA THR A 59 -10.12 -2.87 -5.10
C THR A 59 -9.35 -3.80 -6.03
N PHE A 60 -8.03 -3.65 -6.07
CA PHE A 60 -7.16 -4.69 -6.61
C PHE A 60 -7.21 -5.85 -5.61
N ILE A 61 -7.97 -6.88 -5.96
CA ILE A 61 -8.00 -8.15 -5.26
C ILE A 61 -6.67 -8.82 -5.57
N HIS A 62 -5.73 -8.81 -4.61
CA HIS A 62 -4.49 -9.57 -4.75
C HIS A 62 -4.81 -11.02 -4.38
N GLU A 63 -5.18 -11.82 -5.37
CA GLU A 63 -5.39 -13.26 -5.20
C GLU A 63 -4.03 -13.95 -5.05
N SER A 64 -3.70 -14.34 -3.82
CA SER A 64 -2.50 -15.11 -3.53
C SER A 64 -2.71 -16.56 -3.93
N HIS A 65 -2.45 -16.88 -5.19
CA HIS A 65 -2.42 -18.26 -5.68
C HIS A 65 -1.28 -19.03 -4.97
N ARG A 66 -1.61 -19.79 -3.92
CA ARG A 66 -0.76 -20.89 -3.44
C ARG A 66 -0.76 -21.96 -4.53
N ARG A 67 0.38 -22.19 -5.18
CA ARG A 67 0.63 -23.42 -5.96
C ARG A 67 1.15 -24.49 -4.99
N THR A 68 0.33 -25.51 -4.78
CA THR A 68 0.77 -26.89 -4.47
C THR A 68 1.32 -27.54 -5.72
#